data_AF-G1VWC5-F1
#
_entry.id   AF-G1VWC5-F1
#
_cell.length_a   1.000
_cell.length_b   1.000
_cell.length_c   1.000
_cell.angle_alpha   90.00
_cell.angle_beta   90.00
_cell.angle_gamma   90.00
#
_symmetry.space_group_name_H-M   'P 1'
#
loop_
_entity.id
_entity.type
_entity.pdbx_description
1 polymer ?
#
loop_
_entity_poly.entity_id
_entity_poly.type
_entity_poly.pdbx_seq_one_letter_code
_entity_poly.pdbx_strand_id
1 'polypeptide(L)' 'MNKNEIIREIAYKQGISSEVTKGIIDQFIELIGDKMAQREKIQIAGF' A
#
# COMPACT_ATOMS: atom_id res chain seq x y z
N MET A 1 -13.28 0.18 -5.07
CA MET A 1 -12.11 -0.56 -5.59
C MET A 1 -11.68 -1.61 -4.59
N ASN A 2 -11.47 -2.84 -5.04
CA ASN A 2 -10.84 -3.92 -4.28
C ASN A 2 -9.29 -3.81 -4.39
N LYS A 3 -8.57 -4.55 -3.54
CA LYS A 3 -7.10 -4.53 -3.48
C LYS A 3 -6.44 -4.85 -4.83
N ASN A 4 -7.01 -5.79 -5.60
CA ASN A 4 -6.47 -6.17 -6.89
C ASN A 4 -6.66 -5.08 -7.95
N GLU A 5 -7.75 -4.32 -7.90
CA GLU A 5 -7.98 -3.16 -8.76
C GLU A 5 -6.96 -2.06 -8.47
N ILE A 6 -6.67 -1.79 -7.19
CA ILE A 6 -5.64 -0.81 -6.77
C ILE A 6 -4.25 -1.24 -7.27
N ILE A 7 -3.88 -2.50 -7.07
CA ILE A 7 -2.58 -3.04 -7.52
C ILE A 7 -2.43 -2.88 -9.03
N ARG A 8 -3.46 -3.22 -9.82
CA ARG A 8 -3.41 -3.09 -11.28
C ARG A 8 -3.28 -1.63 -11.72
N GLU A 9 -4.02 -0.72 -11.08
CA GLU A 9 -3.98 0.69 -11.43
C GLU A 9 -2.61 1.33 -11.11
N ILE A 10 -2.02 1.00 -9.95
CA ILE A 10 -0.69 1.49 -9.57
C ILE A 10 0.38 0.89 -10.48
N ALA A 11 0.34 -0.42 -10.74
CA ALA A 11 1.27 -1.08 -11.65
C ALA A 11 1.25 -0.44 -13.03
N TYR A 12 0.06 -0.19 -13.58
CA TYR A 12 -0.12 0.48 -14.86
C TYR A 12 0.41 1.91 -14.87
N LYS A 13 0.05 2.73 -13.86
CA LYS A 13 0.48 4.14 -13.77
C LYS A 13 1.99 4.30 -13.59
N GLN A 14 2.63 3.38 -12.87
CA GLN A 14 4.06 3.44 -12.54
C GLN A 14 4.94 2.65 -13.52
N GLY A 15 4.34 1.89 -14.45
CA GLY A 15 5.08 1.07 -15.41
C GLY A 15 5.87 -0.07 -14.77
N ILE A 16 5.43 -0.56 -13.61
CA ILE A 16 6.08 -1.65 -12.87
C ILE A 16 5.20 -2.89 -12.86
N SER A 17 5.78 -4.06 -12.56
CA SER A 17 5.01 -5.30 -12.55
C SER A 17 3.98 -5.33 -11.42
N SER A 18 2.85 -6.00 -11.66
CA SER A 18 1.81 -6.22 -10.65
C SER A 18 2.33 -7.02 -9.45
N GLU A 19 3.32 -7.90 -9.65
CA GLU A 19 3.95 -8.67 -8.59
C GLU A 19 4.77 -7.78 -7.65
N VAL A 20 5.61 -6.89 -8.21
CA VAL A 20 6.37 -5.90 -7.44
C VAL A 20 5.42 -4.96 -6.71
N THR A 21 4.37 -4.48 -7.40
CA THR A 21 3.35 -3.61 -6.81
C THR A 21 2.62 -4.29 -5.65
N LYS A 22 2.27 -5.57 -5.78
CA LYS A 22 1.65 -6.35 -4.71
C LYS A 22 2.56 -6.40 -3.49
N GLY A 23 3.85 -6.68 -3.68
CA GLY A 23 4.83 -6.70 -2.59
C GLY A 23 4.92 -5.35 -1.85
N ILE A 24 4.95 -4.24 -2.59
CA ILE A 24 4.98 -2.88 -2.01
C ILE A 24 3.71 -2.60 -1.20
N ILE A 25 2.54 -2.95 -1.72
CA ILE A 25 1.25 -2.72 -1.03
C ILE A 25 1.12 -3.61 0.21
N ASP A 26 1.56 -4.86 0.15
CA ASP A 26 1.55 -5.78 1.29
C ASP A 26 2.45 -5.23 2.42
N GLN A 27 3.68 -4.83 2.10
CA GLN A 27 4.61 -4.22 3.06
C GLN A 27 4.07 -2.90 3.65
N PHE A 28 3.42 -2.07 2.84
CA PHE A 28 2.81 -0.83 3.30
C PHE A 28 1.70 -1.08 4.33
N ILE A 29 0.83 -2.07 4.08
CA ILE A 29 -0.24 -2.45 5.01
C ILE A 29 0.34 -2.99 6.32
N GLU A 30 1.35 -3.85 6.24
CA GLU A 30 2.04 -4.39 7.43
C GLU A 30 2.66 -3.26 8.28
N LEU A 31 3.38 -2.33 7.65
CA LEU A 31 3.98 -1.19 8.33
C LEU A 31 2.94 -0.33 9.06
N ILE A 32 1.80 -0.05 8.44
CA ILE A 32 0.71 0.70 9.09
C ILE A 32 0.14 -0.12 10.26
N GLY A 33 -0.07 -1.42 10.07
CA GLY A 33 -0.53 -2.34 11.12
C GLY A 33 0.36 -2.29 12.36
N ASP A 34 1.67 -2.39 12.17
CA ASP A 34 2.66 -2.34 13.25
C ASP A 34 2.65 -0.99 13.97
N LYS A 35 2.56 0.11 13.22
CA LYS A 35 2.50 1.47 13.76
C LYS A 35 1.23 1.71 14.58
N MET A 36 0.08 1.21 14.11
CA MET A 36 -1.17 1.25 14.87
C MET A 36 -1.10 0.38 16.13
N ALA A 37 -0.47 -0.80 16.07
CA ALA A 37 -0.30 -1.68 17.22
C ALA A 37 0.56 -1.02 18.33
N GLN A 38 1.54 -0.21 17.94
CA GLN A 38 2.35 0.61 18.84
C GLN A 38 1.62 1.85 19.38
N ARG A 39 0.33 2.03 19.03
CA ARG A 39 -0.48 3.22 19.34
C ARG A 39 0.11 4.52 18.79
N GLU A 40 0.96 4.42 17.78
CA GLU A 40 1.46 5.59 17.07
C GLU A 40 0.34 6.13 16.16
N LYS A 41 0.11 7.45 16.21
CA LYS A 41 -0.80 8.09 15.25
C LYS A 41 -0.11 8.19 13.90
N ILE A 42 -0.75 7.62 12.89
CA ILE A 42 -0.30 7.71 11.51
C ILE A 42 -1.07 8.84 10.84
N GLN A 43 -0.35 9.85 10.36
CA GLN A 43 -0.91 10.92 9.54
C GLN A 43 -0.29 10.82 8.15
N ILE A 44 -1.14 10.63 7.14
CA ILE A 44 -0.72 10.62 5.74
C ILE A 44 -1.15 11.96 5.15
N ALA A 45 -0.18 12.78 4.76
CA ALA A 45 -0.46 14.12 4.25
C ALA A 45 -1.18 14.04 2.90
N GLY A 46 -2.36 14.67 2.80
CA GLY A 46 -3.16 14.70 1.57
C GLY A 46 -3.91 13.40 1.27
N PHE A 47 -3.98 12.47 2.24
CA PHE A 47 -4.83 11.29 2.20
C PHE A 47 -5.99 11.43 3.19
#